data_AF-A0A7C3PT64-F1
#
_entry.id   AF-A0A7C3PT64-F1
#
_cell.length_a   1.000
_cell.length_b   1.000
_cell.length_c   1.000
_cell.angle_alpha   90.00
_cell.angle_beta   90.00
_cell.angle_gamma   90.00
#
_symmetry.space_group_name_H-M   'P 1'
#
loop_
_entity.id
_entity.type
_entity.pdbx_description
1 polymer ?
#
loop_
_entity_poly.entity_id
_entity_poly.type
_entity_poly.pdbx_seq_one_letter_code
_entity_poly.pdbx_strand_id
1 'polypeptide(L)'
;MRVFPLKPFAGILLLSLCWVTGYATVKTAATGDWETAGTWTPAAAPTCGDTLIIPAGVTVTVTAVNDYYGTCVSPEMVIHVYGTLEFQTGKKLKLPCNSVVGVYPPSGLIDPGTGSGNSNTIEVCGTVSWNAASGLLGPGNCVPMPSCSSVLPIELLSFTAMAMNSYVLVQWTTGAQVNNDYFTVQR
;
A
#
# COMPACT_ATOMS: atom_id res chain seq x y z
N MET A 1 40.34 61.59 -4.49
CA MET A 1 39.58 60.43 -4.98
C MET A 1 39.75 59.31 -3.95
N ARG A 2 38.74 59.05 -3.10
CA ARG A 2 38.82 58.02 -2.04
C ARG A 2 38.12 56.77 -2.52
N VAL A 3 38.86 55.67 -2.66
CA VAL A 3 38.35 54.36 -3.04
C VAL A 3 38.09 53.57 -1.76
N PHE A 4 36.86 53.12 -1.56
CA PHE A 4 36.49 52.22 -0.45
C PHE A 4 36.48 50.78 -0.95
N PRO A 5 37.04 49.79 -0.21
CA PRO A 5 36.97 48.40 -0.60
C PRO A 5 35.59 47.81 -0.29
N LEU A 6 34.97 47.17 -1.29
CA LEU A 6 33.77 46.34 -1.14
C LEU A 6 34.14 45.05 -0.40
N LYS A 7 33.53 44.82 0.77
CA LYS A 7 33.61 43.53 1.47
C LYS A 7 32.70 42.51 0.75
N PRO A 8 33.14 41.27 0.52
CA PRO A 8 32.29 40.23 -0.07
C PRO A 8 31.26 39.78 0.97
N PHE A 9 29.98 40.07 0.70
CA PHE A 9 28.86 39.46 1.41
C PHE A 9 28.71 38.02 0.92
N ALA A 10 29.12 37.05 1.74
CA ALA A 10 28.78 35.66 1.56
C ALA A 10 27.27 35.49 1.78
N GLY A 11 26.51 35.43 0.69
CA GLY A 11 25.08 35.15 0.74
C GLY A 11 24.86 33.71 1.22
N ILE A 12 24.45 33.55 2.46
CA ILE A 12 23.89 32.30 2.98
C ILE A 12 22.54 32.12 2.28
N LEU A 13 22.52 31.25 1.27
CA LEU A 13 21.29 30.75 0.65
C LEU A 13 20.59 29.86 1.68
N LEU A 14 19.70 30.44 2.48
CA LEU A 14 18.76 29.70 3.31
C LEU A 14 17.82 28.94 2.35
N LEU A 15 18.12 27.68 2.08
CA LEU A 15 17.17 26.72 1.51
C LEU A 15 16.06 26.56 2.55
N SER A 16 15.03 27.39 2.41
CA SER A 16 13.74 27.20 3.07
C SER A 16 13.26 25.79 2.72
N LEU A 17 13.38 24.87 3.68
CA LEU A 17 12.58 23.66 3.72
C LEU A 17 11.13 24.13 3.87
N CYS A 18 10.48 24.36 2.73
CA CYS A 18 9.04 24.50 2.65
C CYS A 18 8.49 23.14 3.10
N TRP A 19 8.07 23.07 4.36
CA TRP A 19 7.37 21.91 4.88
C TRP A 19 6.04 21.82 4.13
N VAL A 20 6.00 20.96 3.11
CA VAL A 20 4.76 20.64 2.42
C VAL A 20 3.91 19.88 3.41
N THR A 21 2.92 20.54 4.00
CA THR A 21 1.86 19.85 4.72
C THR A 21 1.05 19.08 3.70
N GLY A 22 1.39 17.81 3.49
CA GLY A 22 0.62 16.90 2.65
C GLY A 22 -0.71 16.63 3.32
N TYR A 23 -1.79 17.00 2.64
CA TYR A 23 -3.13 16.50 2.99
C TYR A 23 -3.22 15.02 2.62
N ALA A 24 -4.01 14.27 3.40
CA ALA A 24 -4.40 12.91 3.07
C ALA A 24 -4.88 12.82 1.62
N THR A 25 -4.27 11.94 0.84
CA THR A 25 -4.61 11.74 -0.57
C THR A 25 -4.55 10.26 -0.95
N VAL A 26 -5.16 9.92 -2.09
CA VAL A 26 -5.02 8.58 -2.66
C VAL A 26 -3.75 8.57 -3.50
N LYS A 27 -2.81 7.67 -3.18
CA LYS A 27 -1.56 7.49 -3.92
C LYS A 27 -1.50 6.11 -4.56
N THR A 28 -1.18 6.07 -5.83
CA THR A 28 -0.95 4.83 -6.57
C THR A 28 0.54 4.63 -6.81
N ALA A 29 1.06 3.45 -6.50
CA ALA A 29 2.47 3.13 -6.62
C ALA A 29 2.87 2.68 -8.04
N ALA A 30 4.10 3.00 -8.43
CA ALA A 30 4.92 2.29 -9.40
C ALA A 30 5.98 1.47 -8.66
N THR A 31 6.74 0.62 -9.37
CA THR A 31 7.80 -0.18 -8.72
C THR A 31 8.92 0.73 -8.23
N GLY A 32 9.32 0.58 -6.97
CA GLY A 32 10.37 1.39 -6.36
C GLY A 32 10.30 1.41 -4.84
N ASP A 33 11.07 2.30 -4.24
CA ASP A 33 11.17 2.40 -2.79
C ASP A 33 9.98 3.17 -2.21
N TRP A 34 9.47 2.70 -1.06
CA TRP A 34 8.36 3.30 -0.32
C TRP A 34 8.57 4.80 -0.06
N GLU A 35 9.79 5.17 0.30
CA GLU A 35 10.16 6.52 0.74
C GLU A 35 10.37 7.49 -0.44
N THR A 36 10.47 6.97 -1.67
CA THR A 36 10.78 7.78 -2.85
C THR A 36 9.51 8.42 -3.40
N ALA A 37 9.48 9.76 -3.47
CA ALA A 37 8.32 10.50 -3.96
C ALA A 37 7.90 10.11 -5.39
N GLY A 38 8.87 9.76 -6.25
CA GLY A 38 8.62 9.30 -7.62
C GLY A 38 7.97 7.92 -7.73
N THR A 39 7.96 7.13 -6.66
CA THR A 39 7.26 5.84 -6.60
C THR A 39 5.74 6.05 -6.57
N TRP A 40 5.26 7.21 -6.13
CA TRP A 40 3.84 7.45 -5.85
C TRP A 40 3.24 8.48 -6.80
N THR A 41 1.99 8.28 -7.21
CA THR A 41 1.21 9.25 -7.97
C THR A 41 -0.03 9.64 -7.17
N PRO A 42 -0.25 10.93 -6.86
CA PRO A 42 0.60 12.09 -7.19
C PRO A 42 1.97 12.05 -6.47
N ALA A 43 2.99 12.62 -7.15
CA ALA A 43 4.39 12.57 -6.75
C ALA A 43 4.66 13.20 -5.38
N ALA A 44 4.68 12.35 -4.36
CA ALA A 44 5.06 12.66 -2.98
C ALA A 44 5.10 11.34 -2.21
N ALA A 45 6.07 11.18 -1.31
CA ALA A 45 6.14 10.02 -0.44
C ALA A 45 4.87 9.90 0.44
N PRO A 46 4.54 8.70 0.94
CA PRO A 46 3.37 8.50 1.78
C PRO A 46 3.48 9.32 3.07
N THR A 47 2.39 9.98 3.42
CA THR A 47 2.22 10.72 4.66
C THR A 47 0.97 10.24 5.39
N CYS A 48 0.78 10.76 6.58
CA CYS A 48 -0.36 10.44 7.44
C CYS A 48 -1.70 10.71 6.76
N GLY A 49 -2.65 9.80 6.94
CA GLY A 49 -3.96 9.89 6.31
C GLY A 49 -4.07 9.34 4.90
N ASP A 50 -2.94 9.05 4.25
CA ASP A 50 -3.00 8.62 2.86
C ASP A 50 -3.69 7.26 2.70
N THR A 51 -4.39 7.14 1.59
CA THR A 51 -4.82 5.85 1.05
C THR A 51 -3.82 5.43 -0.02
N LEU A 52 -3.13 4.32 0.20
CA LEU A 52 -2.06 3.83 -0.67
C LEU A 52 -2.54 2.62 -1.44
N ILE A 53 -2.29 2.60 -2.74
CA ILE A 53 -2.62 1.49 -3.64
C ILE A 53 -1.32 1.00 -4.27
N ILE A 54 -1.00 -0.28 -4.05
CA ILE A 54 0.09 -0.98 -4.73
C ILE A 54 -0.55 -1.89 -5.78
N PRO A 55 -0.55 -1.51 -7.08
CA PRO A 55 -1.20 -2.29 -8.14
C PRO A 55 -0.61 -3.69 -8.33
N ALA A 56 -1.36 -4.59 -8.97
CA ALA A 56 -0.84 -5.90 -9.36
C ALA A 56 0.41 -5.76 -10.25
N GLY A 57 1.41 -6.61 -10.03
CA GLY A 57 2.70 -6.57 -10.75
C GLY A 57 3.65 -5.46 -10.32
N VAL A 58 3.24 -4.57 -9.41
CA VAL A 58 4.10 -3.54 -8.81
C VAL A 58 4.72 -4.05 -7.52
N THR A 59 6.03 -3.83 -7.34
CA THR A 59 6.72 -4.10 -6.06
C THR A 59 7.16 -2.80 -5.42
N VAL A 60 6.70 -2.55 -4.20
CA VAL A 60 7.15 -1.43 -3.37
C VAL A 60 8.00 -1.98 -2.24
N THR A 61 9.24 -1.50 -2.13
CA THR A 61 10.18 -1.95 -1.11
C THR A 61 10.31 -0.92 0.00
N VAL A 62 10.10 -1.33 1.25
CA VAL A 62 10.34 -0.52 2.44
C VAL A 62 11.82 -0.56 2.77
N THR A 63 12.51 0.58 2.67
CA THR A 63 13.97 0.69 2.82
C THR A 63 14.41 1.42 4.09
N ALA A 64 13.47 2.07 4.79
CA ALA A 64 13.69 2.77 6.04
C ALA A 64 12.71 2.33 7.14
N VAL A 65 12.93 2.83 8.36
CA VAL A 65 11.90 2.78 9.42
C VAL A 65 10.98 3.97 9.21
N ASN A 66 9.74 3.70 8.81
CA ASN A 66 8.72 4.72 8.59
C ASN A 66 7.81 4.79 9.83
N ASP A 67 7.93 5.86 10.60
CA ASP A 67 7.22 6.04 11.87
C ASP A 67 6.11 7.10 11.78
N TYR A 68 4.95 6.69 11.28
CA TYR A 68 3.76 7.55 11.20
C TYR A 68 3.01 7.58 12.53
N TYR A 69 3.08 6.50 13.32
CA TYR A 69 2.50 6.47 14.67
C TYR A 69 3.09 7.57 15.56
N GLY A 70 4.40 7.74 15.59
CA GLY A 70 5.06 8.79 16.38
C GLY A 70 4.95 10.20 15.78
N THR A 71 4.65 10.33 14.49
CA THR A 71 4.65 11.63 13.79
C THR A 71 3.29 12.32 13.83
N CYS A 72 2.20 11.59 13.62
CA CYS A 72 0.88 12.21 13.45
C CYS A 72 -0.23 11.53 14.27
N VAL A 73 -0.10 10.25 14.65
CA VAL A 73 -1.08 9.45 15.44
C VAL A 73 -2.48 9.33 14.79
N SER A 74 -2.92 10.30 14.01
CA SER A 74 -4.09 10.40 13.14
C SER A 74 -3.81 11.44 12.02
N PRO A 75 -4.55 11.41 10.90
CA PRO A 75 -5.55 10.41 10.52
C PRO A 75 -4.94 9.03 10.18
N GLU A 76 -5.78 8.00 10.20
CA GLU A 76 -5.41 6.63 9.86
C GLU A 76 -4.95 6.49 8.41
N MET A 77 -4.08 5.51 8.16
CA MET A 77 -3.64 5.17 6.81
C MET A 77 -4.33 3.89 6.34
N VAL A 78 -4.70 3.86 5.06
CA VAL A 78 -5.28 2.67 4.43
C VAL A 78 -4.37 2.21 3.31
N ILE A 79 -3.96 0.95 3.32
CA ILE A 79 -3.01 0.41 2.35
C ILE A 79 -3.66 -0.79 1.65
N HIS A 80 -3.85 -0.68 0.35
CA HIS A 80 -4.38 -1.73 -0.52
C HIS A 80 -3.24 -2.35 -1.32
N VAL A 81 -2.89 -3.60 -1.00
CA VAL A 81 -1.81 -4.35 -1.64
C VAL A 81 -2.37 -5.34 -2.65
N TYR A 82 -2.34 -5.00 -3.94
CA TYR A 82 -2.63 -5.91 -5.06
C TYR A 82 -1.36 -6.48 -5.69
N GLY A 83 -0.23 -5.79 -5.56
CA GLY A 83 1.12 -6.25 -5.93
C GLY A 83 1.91 -6.75 -4.72
N THR A 84 3.18 -6.39 -4.62
CA THR A 84 4.05 -6.81 -3.52
C THR A 84 4.47 -5.61 -2.66
N LEU A 85 4.26 -5.72 -1.34
CA LEU A 85 4.88 -4.87 -0.33
C LEU A 85 6.05 -5.64 0.30
N GLU A 86 7.27 -5.31 -0.09
CA GLU A 86 8.49 -5.98 0.35
C GLU A 86 9.21 -5.16 1.42
N PHE A 87 9.94 -5.82 2.33
CA PHE A 87 10.80 -5.16 3.31
C PHE A 87 12.27 -5.51 3.11
N GLN A 88 13.15 -4.50 3.12
CA GLN A 88 14.57 -4.74 3.38
C GLN A 88 14.77 -5.20 4.84
N THR A 89 15.89 -5.86 5.13
CA THR A 89 16.17 -6.39 6.48
C THR A 89 16.21 -5.26 7.54
N GLY A 90 15.49 -5.48 8.65
CA GLY A 90 15.41 -4.56 9.79
C GLY A 90 14.50 -3.36 9.59
N LYS A 91 13.66 -3.33 8.55
CA LYS A 91 12.81 -2.18 8.21
C LYS A 91 11.40 -2.35 8.73
N LYS A 92 10.77 -1.22 9.02
CA LYS A 92 9.51 -1.21 9.78
C LYS A 92 8.56 -0.18 9.21
N LEU A 93 7.29 -0.53 9.24
CA LEU A 93 6.19 0.37 8.93
C LEU A 93 5.32 0.51 10.18
N LYS A 94 5.40 1.67 10.85
CA LYS A 94 4.61 1.95 12.04
C LYS A 94 3.49 2.92 11.71
N LEU A 95 2.27 2.42 11.73
CA LEU A 95 1.09 3.11 11.26
C LEU A 95 0.30 3.72 12.43
N PRO A 96 -0.40 4.85 12.18
CA PRO A 96 -1.34 5.44 13.13
C PRO A 96 -2.38 4.44 13.64
N CYS A 97 -3.03 4.73 14.77
CA CYS A 97 -4.12 3.88 15.25
C CYS A 97 -5.25 3.78 14.20
N ASN A 98 -5.96 2.66 14.18
CA ASN A 98 -7.02 2.32 13.21
C ASN A 98 -6.57 2.17 11.75
N SER A 99 -5.27 2.25 11.46
CA SER A 99 -4.75 1.98 10.11
C SER A 99 -4.92 0.52 9.73
N VAL A 100 -5.05 0.27 8.42
CA VAL A 100 -5.28 -1.07 7.87
C VAL A 100 -4.39 -1.31 6.66
N VAL A 101 -3.77 -2.49 6.60
CA VAL A 101 -3.05 -3.00 5.43
C VAL A 101 -3.76 -4.25 4.91
N GLY A 102 -4.55 -4.10 3.85
CA GLY A 102 -5.25 -5.20 3.20
C GLY A 102 -4.45 -5.81 2.05
N VAL A 103 -4.42 -7.14 1.98
CA VAL A 103 -3.77 -7.90 0.91
C VAL A 103 -4.85 -8.49 0.00
N TYR A 104 -4.88 -8.06 -1.26
CA TYR A 104 -5.99 -8.30 -2.18
C TYR A 104 -5.58 -9.21 -3.35
N PRO A 105 -6.49 -10.06 -3.85
CA PRO A 105 -6.28 -10.81 -5.09
C PRO A 105 -6.08 -9.88 -6.29
N PRO A 106 -5.49 -10.38 -7.40
CA PRO A 106 -5.06 -11.76 -7.62
C PRO A 106 -3.66 -12.07 -7.05
N SER A 107 -2.85 -11.05 -6.75
CA SER A 107 -1.41 -11.21 -6.52
C SER A 107 -0.87 -10.50 -5.27
N GLY A 108 -1.74 -9.93 -4.43
CA GLY A 108 -1.32 -9.21 -3.23
C GLY A 108 -0.39 -10.03 -2.34
N LEU A 109 0.74 -9.44 -1.94
CA LEU A 109 1.73 -10.11 -1.11
C LEU A 109 2.40 -9.11 -0.17
N ILE A 110 2.49 -9.43 1.11
CA ILE A 110 3.47 -8.82 2.02
C ILE A 110 4.64 -9.78 2.16
N ASP A 111 5.81 -9.31 1.73
CA ASP A 111 7.04 -10.10 1.65
C ASP A 111 8.06 -9.61 2.68
N PRO A 112 8.53 -10.46 3.62
CA PRO A 112 9.62 -10.10 4.50
C PRO A 112 10.96 -9.88 3.78
N GLY A 113 11.05 -10.17 2.48
CA GLY A 113 12.25 -10.07 1.67
C GLY A 113 13.33 -11.02 2.18
N THR A 114 14.55 -10.49 2.30
CA THR A 114 15.68 -11.22 2.89
C THR A 114 15.71 -11.20 4.42
N GLY A 115 14.77 -10.50 5.05
CA GLY A 115 14.70 -10.36 6.50
C GLY A 115 14.27 -11.67 7.17
N SER A 116 15.22 -12.35 7.84
CA SER A 116 14.89 -13.48 8.70
C SER A 116 14.53 -13.02 10.13
N GLY A 117 13.63 -13.75 10.80
CA GLY A 117 13.27 -13.51 12.21
C GLY A 117 12.30 -12.34 12.42
N ASN A 118 12.36 -11.67 13.57
CA ASN A 118 11.40 -10.62 13.96
C ASN A 118 11.82 -9.19 13.54
N SER A 119 12.73 -9.07 12.56
CA SER A 119 13.41 -7.81 12.25
C SER A 119 12.53 -6.83 11.46
N ASN A 120 11.71 -7.34 10.54
CA ASN A 120 10.76 -6.55 9.77
C ASN A 120 9.39 -6.58 10.45
N THR A 121 8.75 -5.42 10.60
CA THR A 121 7.46 -5.31 11.29
C THR A 121 6.50 -4.35 10.59
N ILE A 122 5.22 -4.70 10.67
CA ILE A 122 4.11 -3.77 10.50
C ILE A 122 3.49 -3.59 11.88
N GLU A 123 3.57 -2.37 12.39
CA GLU A 123 3.03 -1.97 13.69
C GLU A 123 1.82 -1.07 13.48
N VAL A 124 0.74 -1.32 14.20
CA VAL A 124 -0.46 -0.47 14.17
C VAL A 124 -0.78 -0.07 15.59
N CYS A 125 -0.95 1.23 15.83
CA CYS A 125 -1.19 1.77 17.17
C CYS A 125 -0.13 1.32 18.21
N GLY A 126 1.15 1.30 17.79
CA GLY A 126 2.27 0.85 18.63
C GLY A 126 2.33 -0.66 18.90
N THR A 127 1.43 -1.47 18.32
CA THR A 127 1.39 -2.93 18.49
C THR A 127 1.87 -3.62 17.21
N VAL A 128 2.85 -4.53 17.33
CA VAL A 128 3.31 -5.36 16.22
C VAL A 128 2.17 -6.26 15.77
N SER A 129 1.66 -6.00 14.57
CA SER A 129 0.50 -6.68 13.99
C SER A 129 0.90 -7.71 12.94
N TRP A 130 2.11 -7.58 12.38
CA TRP A 130 2.78 -8.58 11.56
C TRP A 130 4.30 -8.43 11.72
N ASN A 131 5.04 -9.53 11.59
CA ASN A 131 6.50 -9.52 11.53
C ASN A 131 7.03 -10.58 10.54
N ALA A 132 8.31 -10.46 10.17
CA ALA A 132 8.92 -11.37 9.22
C ALA A 132 8.94 -12.85 9.63
N ALA A 133 8.88 -13.19 10.93
CA ALA A 133 8.80 -14.57 11.38
C ALA A 133 7.42 -15.20 11.11
N SER A 134 6.38 -14.38 10.88
CA SER A 134 5.09 -14.84 10.36
C SER A 134 5.16 -15.29 8.89
N GLY A 135 6.25 -14.97 8.18
CA GLY A 135 6.43 -15.30 6.77
C GLY A 135 5.58 -14.46 5.83
N LEU A 136 5.41 -14.96 4.61
CA LEU A 136 4.64 -14.31 3.54
C LEU A 136 3.17 -14.18 3.92
N LEU A 137 2.58 -12.99 3.72
CA LEU A 137 1.14 -12.77 3.88
C LEU A 137 0.50 -12.58 2.51
N GLY A 138 -0.28 -13.57 2.05
CA GLY A 138 -0.90 -13.59 0.72
C GLY A 138 -2.31 -12.99 0.67
N PRO A 139 -2.99 -13.07 -0.50
CA PRO A 139 -4.30 -12.48 -0.73
C PRO A 139 -5.37 -12.96 0.27
N GLY A 140 -6.30 -12.07 0.61
CA GLY A 140 -7.40 -12.33 1.55
C GLY A 140 -7.06 -12.01 3.00
N ASN A 141 -5.79 -11.78 3.33
CA ASN A 141 -5.34 -11.43 4.68
C ASN A 141 -5.22 -9.92 4.87
N CYS A 142 -5.02 -9.50 6.12
CA CYS A 142 -4.68 -8.12 6.42
C CYS A 142 -4.03 -7.89 7.78
N VAL A 143 -3.57 -6.66 8.01
CA VAL A 143 -2.86 -6.22 9.22
C VAL A 143 -3.52 -4.95 9.77
N PRO A 144 -4.01 -4.92 11.03
CA PRO A 144 -4.11 -6.04 11.98
C PRO A 144 -5.28 -6.99 11.66
N MET A 145 -5.22 -8.27 12.03
CA MET A 145 -6.39 -9.17 11.95
C MET A 145 -7.35 -8.96 13.14
N PRO A 146 -8.69 -9.09 12.98
CA PRO A 146 -9.45 -9.35 11.75
C PRO A 146 -10.01 -8.05 11.14
N SER A 147 -9.23 -6.96 11.09
CA SER A 147 -9.76 -5.61 10.78
C SER A 147 -10.30 -5.40 9.37
N CYS A 148 -10.20 -6.41 8.48
CA CYS A 148 -10.59 -6.29 7.09
C CYS A 148 -11.68 -7.29 6.75
N SER A 149 -12.84 -6.76 6.38
CA SER A 149 -13.77 -7.46 5.51
C SER A 149 -13.16 -7.46 4.10
N SER A 150 -12.18 -8.33 3.83
CA SER A 150 -11.68 -8.54 2.47
C SER A 150 -12.73 -9.32 1.68
N VAL A 151 -13.81 -8.62 1.29
CA VAL A 151 -14.68 -9.10 0.22
C VAL A 151 -13.85 -9.04 -1.04
N LEU A 152 -13.42 -10.21 -1.49
CA LEU A 152 -12.77 -10.33 -2.79
C LEU A 152 -13.80 -9.87 -3.84
N PRO A 153 -13.47 -8.90 -4.72
CA PRO A 153 -14.39 -8.54 -5.79
C PRO A 153 -14.72 -9.79 -6.62
N ILE A 154 -16.01 -10.11 -6.76
CA ILE A 154 -16.45 -11.18 -7.64
C ILE A 154 -16.13 -10.75 -9.07
N GLU A 155 -15.10 -11.33 -9.66
CA GLU A 155 -14.71 -11.07 -11.05
C GLU A 155 -15.28 -12.15 -11.96
N LEU A 156 -15.89 -11.80 -13.10
CA LEU A 156 -16.38 -12.78 -14.07
C LEU A 156 -15.23 -13.15 -15.02
N LEU A 157 -14.58 -14.30 -14.80
CA LEU A 157 -13.45 -14.76 -15.61
C LEU A 157 -13.88 -15.27 -16.98
N SER A 158 -15.05 -15.90 -17.05
CA SER A 158 -15.60 -16.38 -18.32
C SER A 158 -17.12 -16.43 -18.28
N PHE A 159 -17.74 -16.19 -19.43
CA PHE A 159 -19.17 -16.40 -19.65
C PHE A 159 -19.36 -16.90 -21.08
N THR A 160 -20.02 -18.05 -21.23
CA THR A 160 -20.31 -18.67 -22.51
C THR A 160 -21.78 -19.08 -22.55
N ALA A 161 -22.40 -18.93 -23.71
CA ALA A 161 -23.78 -19.34 -23.96
C ALA A 161 -23.82 -20.11 -25.28
N MET A 162 -24.29 -21.36 -25.24
CA MET A 162 -24.41 -22.23 -26.41
C MET A 162 -25.88 -22.57 -26.65
N ALA A 163 -26.37 -22.22 -27.84
CA ALA A 163 -27.71 -22.59 -28.26
C ALA A 163 -27.76 -24.09 -28.57
N MET A 164 -28.59 -24.81 -27.82
CA MET A 164 -28.95 -26.20 -28.05
C MET A 164 -30.37 -26.24 -28.61
N ASN A 165 -30.77 -27.38 -29.19
CA ASN A 165 -32.06 -27.52 -29.89
C ASN A 165 -33.27 -26.97 -29.12
N SER A 166 -33.31 -27.13 -27.79
CA SER A 166 -34.44 -26.71 -26.95
C SER A 166 -34.05 -25.88 -25.72
N TYR A 167 -32.78 -25.53 -25.54
CA TYR A 167 -32.30 -24.75 -24.39
C TYR A 167 -31.01 -23.99 -24.71
N VAL A 168 -30.66 -23.01 -23.89
CA VAL A 168 -29.36 -22.34 -23.95
C VAL A 168 -28.53 -22.85 -22.78
N LEU A 169 -27.40 -23.50 -23.07
CA LEU A 169 -26.43 -23.88 -22.05
C LEU A 169 -25.57 -22.66 -21.73
N VAL A 170 -25.66 -22.15 -20.51
CA VAL A 170 -24.84 -21.04 -20.03
C VAL A 170 -23.81 -21.58 -19.04
N GLN A 171 -22.54 -21.26 -19.26
CA GLN A 171 -21.45 -21.63 -18.36
C GLN A 171 -20.63 -20.39 -18.05
N TRP A 172 -20.33 -20.18 -16.77
CA TRP A 172 -19.48 -19.10 -16.32
C TRP A 172 -18.50 -19.55 -15.26
N THR A 173 -17.42 -18.79 -15.11
CA THR A 173 -16.45 -18.96 -14.04
C THR A 173 -16.17 -17.60 -13.46
N THR A 174 -16.06 -17.51 -12.13
CA THR A 174 -15.69 -16.25 -11.47
C THR A 174 -14.39 -16.40 -10.68
N GLY A 175 -13.63 -15.32 -10.59
CA GLY A 175 -12.51 -15.16 -9.69
C GLY A 175 -13.05 -14.77 -8.31
N ALA A 176 -12.58 -15.51 -7.30
CA ALA A 176 -12.81 -15.25 -5.89
C ALA A 176 -14.28 -15.09 -5.43
N GLN A 177 -14.89 -16.20 -4.99
CA GLN A 177 -16.19 -16.18 -4.30
C GLN A 177 -16.00 -16.54 -2.83
N VAL A 178 -16.23 -15.59 -1.94
CA VAL A 178 -16.48 -15.86 -0.53
C VAL A 178 -17.77 -15.12 -0.16
N ASN A 179 -18.73 -15.82 0.44
CA ASN A 179 -20.03 -15.28 0.88
C ASN A 179 -20.91 -14.67 -0.23
N ASN A 180 -20.90 -15.25 -1.43
CA ASN A 180 -21.90 -14.89 -2.44
C ASN A 180 -23.26 -15.55 -2.11
N ASP A 181 -24.33 -14.77 -2.15
CA ASP A 181 -25.70 -15.22 -1.89
C ASP A 181 -26.29 -15.94 -3.13
N TYR A 182 -26.28 -15.28 -4.29
CA TYR A 182 -26.73 -15.88 -5.56
C TYR A 182 -26.24 -15.09 -6.79
N PHE A 183 -26.39 -15.69 -7.97
CA PHE A 183 -26.22 -15.02 -9.25
C PHE A 183 -27.58 -14.80 -9.92
N THR A 184 -27.77 -13.65 -10.55
CA THR A 184 -28.95 -13.39 -11.39
C THR A 184 -28.55 -13.42 -12.85
N VAL A 185 -29.17 -14.31 -13.63
CA VAL A 185 -29.03 -14.38 -15.08
C VAL A 185 -30.30 -13.81 -15.72
N GLN A 186 -30.15 -12.81 -16.58
CA GLN A 186 -31.27 -12.14 -17.25
C GLN A 186 -31.23 -12.39 -18.77
N ARG A 187 -32.41 -12.42 -19.37
CA ARG A 187 -32.65 -12.67 -20.81
C ARG A 187 -32.89 -11.37 -21.54
#